data_AF-A0A5S9PGB1-F1
#
_entry.id   AF-A0A5S9PGB1-F1
#
_cell.length_a   1.000
_cell.length_b   1.000
_cell.length_c   1.000
_cell.angle_alpha   90.00
_cell.angle_beta   90.00
_cell.angle_gamma   90.00
#
_symmetry.space_group_name_H-M   'P 1'
#
loop_
_entity.id
_entity.type
_entity.pdbx_description
1 polymer ?
#
loop_
_entity_poly.entity_id
_entity_poly.type
_entity_poly.pdbx_seq_one_letter_code
_entity_poly.pdbx_strand_id
1 'polypeptide(L)'
;MKNMAYTEAEKSLITDLLRMLDELSISLDRIGENPKAYPAFRKVKNIVESRDSKGMKNVKKHLMMDFRMIDDRQLDDPRTNSILKEIYSHVSEHRMFSS
;
A
#
# COMPACT_ATOMS: atom_id res chain seq x y z
N MET A 1 1.53 4.30 -25.48
CA MET A 1 0.78 4.53 -24.21
C MET A 1 1.11 5.93 -23.74
N LYS A 2 0.13 6.81 -23.49
CA LYS A 2 0.40 8.15 -22.95
C LYS A 2 0.82 8.00 -21.49
N ASN A 3 2.08 8.30 -21.16
CA ASN A 3 2.49 8.51 -19.78
C ASN A 3 1.70 9.71 -19.25
N MET A 4 0.74 9.47 -18.35
CA MET A 4 0.12 10.55 -17.59
C MET A 4 1.19 11.09 -16.65
N ALA A 5 1.58 12.35 -16.83
CA ALA A 5 2.47 13.01 -15.90
C ALA A 5 1.68 13.33 -14.62
N TYR A 6 2.06 12.70 -13.51
CA TYR A 6 1.53 13.03 -12.19
C TYR A 6 1.97 14.44 -11.78
N THR A 7 1.05 15.16 -11.14
CA THR A 7 1.33 16.45 -10.46
C THR A 7 2.32 16.26 -9.30
N GLU A 8 2.94 17.34 -8.82
CA GLU A 8 3.82 17.26 -7.65
C GLU A 8 3.09 16.76 -6.39
N ALA A 9 1.83 17.14 -6.22
CA ALA A 9 0.99 16.62 -5.14
C ALA A 9 0.82 15.10 -5.25
N GLU A 10 0.46 14.59 -6.43
CA GLU A 10 0.32 13.14 -6.66
C GLU A 10 1.65 12.39 -6.51
N LYS A 11 2.78 12.99 -6.86
CA LYS A 11 4.12 12.42 -6.62
C LYS A 11 4.44 12.31 -5.13
N SER A 12 4.02 13.29 -4.32
CA SER A 12 4.13 13.20 -2.86
C SER A 12 3.31 12.04 -2.34
N LEU A 13 2.05 11.93 -2.75
CA LEU A 13 1.16 10.83 -2.34
C LEU A 13 1.71 9.45 -2.71
N ILE A 14 2.35 9.33 -3.87
CA ILE A 14 3.05 8.11 -4.30
C ILE A 14 4.22 7.79 -3.36
N THR A 15 5.06 8.79 -3.05
CA THR A 15 6.21 8.63 -2.15
C THR A 15 5.77 8.23 -0.75
N ASP A 16 4.72 8.87 -0.23
CA ASP A 16 4.17 8.57 1.09
C ASP A 16 3.64 7.14 1.17
N LEU A 17 2.94 6.68 0.11
CA LEU A 17 2.46 5.31 0.04
C LEU A 17 3.62 4.29 0.03
N LEU A 18 4.69 4.54 -0.74
CA LEU A 18 5.85 3.66 -0.76
C LEU A 18 6.51 3.58 0.62
N ARG A 19 6.72 4.72 1.29
CA ARG A 19 7.26 4.78 2.65
C ARG A 19 6.42 3.96 3.64
N MET A 20 5.10 4.13 3.63
CA MET A 20 4.21 3.38 4.53
C MET A 20 4.23 1.87 4.26
N LEU A 21 4.33 1.46 2.98
CA LEU A 21 4.45 0.03 2.62
C LEU A 21 5.80 -0.57 3.06
N ASP A 22 6.88 0.21 3.04
CA ASP A 22 8.17 -0.20 3.60
C ASP A 22 8.09 -0.33 5.13
N GLU A 23 7.48 0.64 5.81
CA GLU A 23 7.26 0.61 7.25
C GLU A 23 6.41 -0.58 7.68
N LEU A 24 5.33 -0.90 6.94
CA LEU A 24 4.52 -2.09 7.18
C LEU A 24 5.33 -3.37 7.01
N SER A 25 6.16 -3.46 5.96
CA SER A 25 7.01 -4.62 5.72
C SER A 25 7.98 -4.84 6.88
N ILE A 26 8.60 -3.76 7.38
CA ILE A 26 9.52 -3.81 8.54
C ILE A 26 8.76 -4.20 9.81
N SER A 27 7.54 -3.69 10.00
CA SER A 27 6.72 -3.99 11.18
C SER A 27 6.32 -5.47 11.23
N LEU A 28 5.90 -6.03 10.10
CA LEU A 28 5.57 -7.46 9.96
C LEU A 28 6.79 -8.35 10.23
N ASP A 29 7.95 -8.03 9.65
CA ASP A 29 9.18 -8.79 9.88
C ASP A 29 9.57 -8.82 11.38
N ARG A 30 9.41 -7.70 12.08
CA ARG A 30 9.71 -7.57 13.51
C ARG A 30 8.83 -8.43 14.42
N ILE A 31 7.61 -8.72 14.01
CA ILE A 31 6.67 -9.57 14.77
C ILE A 31 6.74 -11.04 14.34
N GLY A 32 7.75 -11.41 13.54
CA GLY A 32 7.97 -12.79 13.09
C GLY A 32 7.16 -13.20 11.86
N GLU A 33 6.44 -12.26 11.25
CA GLU A 33 5.74 -12.49 9.99
C GLU A 33 6.68 -12.35 8.79
N ASN A 34 6.35 -13.04 7.70
CA ASN A 34 7.11 -12.92 6.46
C ASN A 34 6.43 -11.90 5.53
N PRO A 35 7.00 -10.70 5.28
CA PRO A 35 6.39 -9.71 4.40
C PRO A 35 6.14 -10.23 2.97
N LYS A 36 6.88 -11.25 2.53
CA LYS A 36 6.69 -11.89 1.21
C LYS A 36 5.42 -12.74 1.13
N ALA A 37 4.79 -13.06 2.26
CA ALA A 37 3.50 -13.75 2.30
C ALA A 37 2.32 -12.86 1.86
N TYR A 38 2.58 -11.56 1.66
CA TYR A 38 1.59 -10.54 1.28
C TYR A 38 1.86 -10.07 -0.16
N PRO A 39 1.37 -10.80 -1.18
CA PRO A 39 1.73 -10.57 -2.57
C PRO A 39 1.16 -9.27 -3.15
N ALA A 40 0.07 -8.73 -2.58
CA ALA A 40 -0.48 -7.47 -3.04
C ALA A 40 0.43 -6.28 -2.69
N PHE A 41 1.22 -6.34 -1.62
CA PHE A 41 2.24 -5.30 -1.31
C PHE A 41 3.26 -5.18 -2.43
N ARG A 42 3.84 -6.31 -2.86
CA ARG A 42 4.79 -6.32 -3.97
C ARG A 42 4.16 -5.80 -5.25
N LYS A 43 2.92 -6.22 -5.54
CA LYS A 43 2.19 -5.74 -6.71
C LYS A 43 1.96 -4.23 -6.66
N VAL A 44 1.58 -3.70 -5.51
CA VAL A 44 1.31 -2.26 -5.33
C VAL A 44 2.60 -1.46 -5.42
N LYS A 45 3.71 -1.90 -4.80
CA LYS A 45 5.02 -1.26 -4.98
C LYS A 45 5.39 -1.16 -6.46
N ASN A 46 5.28 -2.27 -7.20
CA ASN A 46 5.55 -2.27 -8.64
C ASN A 46 4.65 -1.29 -9.42
N ILE A 47 3.34 -1.25 -9.12
CA ILE A 47 2.40 -0.30 -9.76
C ILE A 47 2.82 1.14 -9.51
N VAL A 48 3.17 1.44 -8.26
CA VAL A 48 3.48 2.80 -7.80
C VAL A 48 4.84 3.27 -8.34
N GLU A 49 5.86 2.42 -8.30
CA GLU A 49 7.20 2.68 -8.86
C GLU A 49 7.18 2.83 -10.38
N SER A 50 6.45 1.94 -11.07
CA SER A 50 6.30 2.00 -12.54
C SER A 50 5.36 3.09 -13.02
N ARG A 51 4.67 3.78 -12.08
CA ARG A 51 3.70 4.83 -12.41
C ARG A 51 2.59 4.34 -13.35
N ASP A 52 2.17 3.08 -13.17
CA ASP A 52 1.11 2.49 -13.99
C ASP A 52 -0.24 3.15 -13.66
N SER A 53 -0.64 4.09 -14.50
CA SER A 53 -1.93 4.79 -14.38
C SER A 53 -3.16 3.88 -14.26
N LYS A 54 -3.16 2.70 -14.90
CA LYS A 54 -4.28 1.74 -14.80
C LYS A 54 -4.22 0.97 -13.49
N GLY A 55 -3.01 0.55 -13.10
CA GLY A 55 -2.75 -0.08 -11.82
C GLY A 55 -3.09 0.84 -10.64
N MET A 56 -2.77 2.14 -10.74
CA MET A 56 -2.93 3.11 -9.66
C MET A 56 -4.37 3.16 -9.16
N LYS A 57 -5.33 3.18 -10.09
CA LYS A 57 -6.78 3.13 -9.81
C LYS A 57 -7.24 1.91 -9.01
N ASN A 58 -6.45 0.83 -9.03
CA ASN A 58 -6.74 -0.43 -8.36
C ASN A 58 -5.90 -0.67 -7.11
N VAL A 59 -5.05 0.28 -6.70
CA VAL A 59 -4.15 0.15 -5.55
C VAL A 59 -4.94 -0.20 -4.28
N LYS A 60 -6.02 0.54 -3.97
CA LYS A 60 -6.87 0.25 -2.82
C LYS A 60 -7.36 -1.20 -2.85
N LYS A 61 -7.92 -1.63 -3.98
CA LYS A 61 -8.47 -2.99 -4.14
C LYS A 61 -7.40 -4.07 -3.94
N HIS A 62 -6.18 -3.85 -4.43
CA HIS A 62 -5.08 -4.79 -4.23
C HIS A 62 -4.69 -4.87 -2.75
N LEU A 63 -4.50 -3.75 -2.07
CA LEU A 63 -4.12 -3.73 -0.66
C LEU A 63 -5.16 -4.37 0.26
N MET A 64 -6.46 -4.25 -0.05
CA MET A 64 -7.52 -4.86 0.77
C MET A 64 -7.40 -6.39 0.87
N MET A 65 -6.80 -7.06 -0.11
CA MET A 65 -6.60 -8.51 -0.04
C MET A 65 -5.62 -8.87 1.07
N ASP A 66 -4.45 -8.22 1.10
CA ASP A 66 -3.44 -8.47 2.12
C ASP A 66 -3.87 -7.97 3.50
N PHE A 67 -4.64 -6.87 3.56
CA PHE A 67 -5.13 -6.34 4.84
C PHE A 67 -6.10 -7.31 5.52
N ARG A 68 -6.98 -7.96 4.74
CA ARG A 68 -7.82 -9.05 5.27
C ARG A 68 -7.00 -10.22 5.77
N MET A 69 -5.96 -10.62 5.04
CA MET A 69 -5.08 -11.70 5.49
C MET A 69 -4.35 -11.37 6.80
N ILE A 70 -3.95 -10.11 7.00
CA ILE A 70 -3.34 -9.66 8.25
C ILE A 70 -4.37 -9.66 9.39
N ASP A 71 -5.58 -9.16 9.13
CA ASP A 71 -6.67 -9.15 10.10
C ASP A 71 -7.09 -10.58 10.50
N ASP A 72 -7.16 -11.50 9.53
CA ASP A 72 -7.45 -12.93 9.75
C ASP A 72 -6.38 -13.62 10.61
N ARG A 73 -5.13 -13.15 10.55
CA ARG A 73 -4.03 -13.65 11.39
C ARG A 73 -4.07 -13.10 12.81
N GLN A 74 -4.93 -12.12 13.09
CA GLN A 74 -5.09 -11.50 14.41
C GLN A 74 -3.74 -11.04 14.99
N LEU A 75 -2.92 -10.38 14.16
CA LEU A 75 -1.64 -9.84 14.59
C LEU A 75 -1.88 -8.72 15.60
N ASP A 76 -1.70 -9.01 16.89
CA ASP A 76 -1.87 -8.05 17.99
C ASP A 76 -0.61 -7.19 18.16
N ASP A 77 -0.29 -6.40 17.13
CA ASP A 77 0.79 -5.41 17.17
C ASP A 77 0.24 -4.00 16.93
N PRO A 78 0.22 -3.11 17.94
CA PRO A 78 -0.31 -1.76 17.83
C PRO A 78 0.33 -0.94 16.71
N ARG A 79 1.62 -1.14 16.45
CA ARG A 79 2.35 -0.41 15.40
C ARG A 79 1.88 -0.83 14.02
N THR A 80 1.83 -2.14 13.76
CA THR A 80 1.31 -2.71 12.51
C THR A 80 -0.11 -2.25 12.26
N ASN A 81 -0.96 -2.26 13.30
CA ASN A 81 -2.34 -1.79 13.22
C ASN A 81 -2.45 -0.29 12.91
N SER A 82 -1.55 0.55 13.45
CA SER A 82 -1.50 1.98 13.10
C SER A 82 -1.15 2.19 11.63
N ILE A 83 -0.09 1.53 11.15
CA ILE A 83 0.39 1.67 9.77
C ILE A 83 -0.69 1.20 8.77
N LEU A 84 -1.38 0.09 9.06
CA LEU A 84 -2.49 -0.39 8.25
C LEU A 84 -3.61 0.64 8.12
N LYS A 85 -3.98 1.29 9.22
CA LYS A 85 -5.00 2.36 9.23
C LYS A 85 -4.54 3.57 8.43
N GLU A 86 -3.29 3.99 8.58
CA GLU A 86 -2.71 5.10 7.82
C GLU A 86 -2.74 4.83 6.31
N ILE A 87 -2.27 3.64 5.88
CA ILE A 87 -2.33 3.24 4.47
C ILE A 87 -3.77 3.20 3.98
N TYR A 88 -4.70 2.63 4.77
CA TYR A 88 -6.10 2.54 4.40
C TYR A 88 -6.72 3.93 4.18
N SER A 89 -6.45 4.89 5.07
CA SER A 89 -6.90 6.28 4.93
C SER A 89 -6.35 6.89 3.66
N HIS A 90 -5.02 6.81 3.46
CA HIS A 90 -4.31 7.38 2.33
C HIS A 90 -4.88 6.92 0.98
N VAL A 91 -5.08 5.62 0.81
CA VAL A 91 -5.60 5.08 -0.46
C VAL A 91 -7.11 5.26 -0.64
N SER A 92 -7.83 5.60 0.43
CA SER A 92 -9.28 5.86 0.41
C SER A 92 -9.62 7.32 0.15
N GLU A 93 -8.79 8.24 0.64
CA GLU A 93 -9.02 9.70 0.51
C GLU A 93 -8.59 10.23 -0.86
N HIS A 94 -7.67 9.56 -1.53
CA HIS A 94 -7.12 10.00 -2.81
C HIS A 94 -7.66 9.19 -4.00
N ARG A 95 -8.45 9.85 -4.85
CA ARG A 95 -9.07 9.26 -6.07
C ARG A 95 -8.07 8.63 -7.05
N MET A 96 -6.79 9.01 -6.98
CA MET A 96 -5.77 8.40 -7.83
C MET A 96 -5.56 6.91 -7.51
N PHE A 97 -5.80 6.50 -6.26
CA PHE A 97 -5.62 5.12 -5.76
C PHE A 97 -6.91 4.31 -5.72
N SER A 98 -8.05 4.98 -5.92
CA SER A 98 -9.38 4.41 -5.86
C SER A 98 -10.27 5.06 -6.92
N SER A 99 -10.53 4.32 -7.99
CA SER A 99 -11.44 4.74 -9.07
C SER A 99 -12.59 3.77 -9.26
#